data_AF-A0A1Q7ZRR4-F1
#
_entry.id   AF-A0A1Q7ZRR4-F1
#
_cell.length_a   1.000
_cell.length_b   1.000
_cell.length_c   1.000
_cell.angle_alpha   90.00
_cell.angle_beta   90.00
_cell.angle_gamma   90.00
#
_symmetry.space_group_name_H-M   'P 1'
#
loop_
_entity.id
_entity.type
_entity.pdbx_description
1 polymer ?
#
loop_
_entity_poly.entity_id
_entity_poly.type
_entity_poly.pdbx_seq_one_letter_code
_entity_poly.pdbx_strand_id
1 'polypeptide(L)'
;IRCYALPSGPAIFRANEHMQRLVDSAKIYRIDLDYTRDELVSGMVEVVKNNGVWPCYIRPIVLRGYGEAGVNPFNSPTEVYICNYPWGKYLGTDAEQGVDVCVSSWTRIAPNTLPAMAKSGANYMNSQLIKMEAIVNGYAEGIALDAEGYISEGSGENVFIVRNGTLQTAPLGNSVLPGITRDSALQIARDLGIQIVEQGIPREMLYIADEAFFTGTAAEITPIRSVDKINVGKGMTGPITRAIQKEFYAIIGGEKPDRHHWLTPVPVPSKQPVGV
;
A
#
# COMPACT_ATOMS: atom_id res chain seq x y z
N ILE A 1 -5.13 5.83 2.71
CA ILE A 1 -6.31 5.58 1.86
C ILE A 1 -6.35 6.70 0.83
N ARG A 2 -6.83 6.48 -0.40
CA ARG A 2 -6.91 7.56 -1.41
C ARG A 2 -8.35 7.83 -1.82
N CYS A 3 -8.67 9.11 -1.95
CA CYS A 3 -9.83 9.61 -2.65
C CYS A 3 -9.37 10.15 -4.01
N TYR A 4 -9.90 9.57 -5.07
CA TYR A 4 -9.57 9.95 -6.45
C TYR A 4 -10.59 10.96 -6.99
N ALA A 5 -10.21 11.67 -8.04
CA ALA A 5 -11.11 12.53 -8.80
C ALA A 5 -11.61 11.75 -10.02
N LEU A 6 -12.93 11.56 -10.12
CA LEU A 6 -13.57 10.92 -11.26
C LEU A 6 -14.51 11.91 -11.96
N PRO A 7 -14.90 11.66 -13.22
CA PRO A 7 -15.92 12.44 -13.92
C PRO A 7 -17.25 12.54 -13.16
N SER A 8 -17.62 11.50 -12.39
CA SER A 8 -18.84 11.45 -11.58
C SER A 8 -18.72 12.12 -10.21
N GLY A 9 -17.57 12.71 -9.89
CA GLY A 9 -17.25 13.24 -8.55
C GLY A 9 -16.22 12.39 -7.81
N PRO A 10 -15.76 12.82 -6.62
CA PRO A 10 -14.75 12.09 -5.87
C PRO A 10 -15.25 10.75 -5.37
N ALA A 11 -14.34 9.77 -5.33
CA ALA A 11 -14.61 8.47 -4.72
C ALA A 11 -13.40 7.96 -3.94
N ILE A 12 -13.68 7.31 -2.81
CA ILE A 12 -12.68 6.66 -1.98
C ILE A 12 -12.46 5.25 -2.49
N PHE A 13 -11.21 4.91 -2.78
CA PHE A 13 -10.83 3.58 -3.23
C PHE A 13 -10.76 2.60 -2.05
N ARG A 14 -11.56 1.54 -2.14
CA ARG A 14 -11.64 0.38 -1.24
C ARG A 14 -11.81 0.77 0.22
N ALA A 15 -12.78 1.66 0.46
CA ALA A 15 -13.06 2.25 1.77
C ALA A 15 -13.37 1.18 2.82
N ASN A 16 -14.25 0.23 2.48
CA ASN A 16 -14.68 -0.85 3.37
C ASN A 16 -13.51 -1.75 3.76
N GLU A 17 -12.69 -2.15 2.80
CA GLU A 17 -11.54 -3.03 3.05
C GLU A 17 -10.45 -2.33 3.88
N HIS A 18 -10.26 -1.03 3.65
CA HIS A 18 -9.35 -0.24 4.45
C HIS A 18 -9.81 -0.11 5.91
N MET A 19 -11.11 0.14 6.15
CA MET A 19 -11.66 0.19 7.52
C MET A 19 -11.68 -1.19 8.16
N GLN A 20 -12.00 -2.26 7.41
CA GLN A 20 -11.94 -3.62 7.93
C GLN A 20 -10.53 -3.96 8.41
N ARG A 21 -9.50 -3.64 7.63
CA ARG A 21 -8.10 -3.87 8.05
C ARG A 21 -7.69 -3.02 9.26
N LEU A 22 -8.26 -1.84 9.44
CA LEU A 22 -8.05 -1.02 10.64
C LEU A 22 -8.62 -1.74 11.89
N VAL A 23 -9.86 -2.23 11.79
CA VAL A 23 -10.53 -3.01 12.84
C VAL A 23 -9.74 -4.29 13.15
N ASP A 24 -9.29 -5.02 12.13
CA ASP A 24 -8.51 -6.24 12.31
C ASP A 24 -7.15 -5.96 12.98
N SER A 25 -6.49 -4.86 12.61
CA SER A 25 -5.24 -4.41 13.24
C SER A 25 -5.45 -4.04 14.71
N ALA A 26 -6.54 -3.33 15.03
CA ALA A 26 -6.91 -2.99 16.40
C ALA A 26 -7.18 -4.26 17.23
N LYS A 27 -7.90 -5.22 16.66
CA LYS A 27 -8.22 -6.51 17.30
C LYS A 27 -6.96 -7.32 17.64
N ILE A 28 -5.97 -7.39 16.74
CA ILE A 28 -4.68 -8.07 17.00
C ILE A 28 -4.00 -7.49 18.25
N TYR A 29 -4.08 -6.18 18.46
CA TYR A 29 -3.50 -5.49 19.61
C TYR A 29 -4.42 -5.33 20.82
N ARG A 30 -5.60 -5.98 20.80
CA ARG A 30 -6.62 -5.90 21.86
C ARG A 30 -7.03 -4.44 22.13
N ILE A 31 -7.29 -3.71 21.06
CA ILE A 31 -7.88 -2.38 21.12
C ILE A 31 -9.36 -2.55 20.78
N ASP A 32 -10.22 -2.30 21.77
CA ASP A 32 -11.65 -2.23 21.56
C ASP A 32 -11.98 -0.87 20.93
N LEU A 33 -12.79 -0.91 19.87
CA LEU A 33 -13.24 0.27 19.13
C LEU A 33 -14.69 0.55 19.47
N ASP A 34 -14.99 1.79 19.82
CA ASP A 34 -16.36 2.25 20.09
C ASP A 34 -17.19 2.45 18.81
N TYR A 35 -16.59 2.24 17.63
CA TYR A 35 -17.21 2.43 16.33
C TYR A 35 -17.18 1.14 15.53
N THR A 36 -18.29 0.84 14.86
CA THR A 36 -18.36 -0.20 13.84
C THR A 36 -17.57 0.19 12.59
N ARG A 37 -17.26 -0.80 11.75
CA ARG A 37 -16.63 -0.56 10.44
C ARG A 37 -17.43 0.45 9.61
N ASP A 38 -18.75 0.32 9.59
CA ASP A 38 -19.61 1.14 8.73
C ASP A 38 -19.69 2.58 9.25
N GLU A 39 -19.68 2.79 10.56
CA GLU A 39 -19.53 4.13 11.16
C GLU A 39 -18.17 4.76 10.83
N LEU A 40 -17.09 3.98 10.87
CA LEU A 40 -15.75 4.46 10.49
C LEU A 40 -15.66 4.84 9.00
N VAL A 41 -16.29 4.05 8.11
CA VAL A 41 -16.42 4.39 6.68
C VAL A 41 -17.22 5.68 6.52
N SER A 42 -18.34 5.81 7.24
CA SER A 42 -19.22 6.97 7.17
C SER A 42 -18.48 8.23 7.65
N GLY A 43 -17.80 8.17 8.81
CA GLY A 43 -16.98 9.27 9.31
C GLY A 43 -15.85 9.66 8.35
N MET A 44 -15.23 8.68 7.67
CA MET A 44 -14.25 8.96 6.63
C MET A 44 -14.85 9.72 5.43
N VAL A 45 -16.03 9.32 4.97
CA VAL A 45 -16.75 10.02 3.88
C VAL A 45 -17.13 11.44 4.32
N GLU A 46 -17.61 11.61 5.56
CA GLU A 46 -17.97 12.91 6.13
C GLU A 46 -16.78 13.87 6.23
N VAL A 47 -15.61 13.38 6.66
CA VAL A 47 -14.38 14.19 6.71
C VAL A 47 -14.01 14.74 5.33
N VAL A 48 -14.00 13.88 4.30
CA VAL A 48 -13.69 14.31 2.93
C VAL A 48 -14.76 15.27 2.39
N LYS A 49 -16.04 14.97 2.64
CA LYS A 49 -17.18 15.81 2.26
C LYS A 49 -17.09 17.21 2.85
N ASN A 50 -16.89 17.31 4.17
CA ASN A 50 -16.92 18.57 4.90
C ASN A 50 -15.67 19.41 4.64
N ASN A 51 -14.51 18.77 4.49
CA ASN A 51 -13.29 19.48 4.12
C ASN A 51 -13.28 19.90 2.65
N GLY A 52 -14.02 19.22 1.77
CA GLY A 52 -14.08 19.55 0.35
C GLY A 52 -12.72 19.43 -0.37
N VAL A 53 -11.81 18.60 0.15
CA VAL A 53 -10.45 18.42 -0.41
C VAL A 53 -10.37 17.09 -1.15
N TRP A 54 -10.25 17.13 -2.48
CA TRP A 54 -9.96 15.99 -3.34
C TRP A 54 -9.27 16.40 -4.66
N PRO A 55 -8.47 15.53 -5.30
CA PRO A 55 -8.03 14.23 -4.80
C PRO A 55 -7.19 14.38 -3.54
N CYS A 56 -7.27 13.40 -2.64
CA CYS A 56 -6.60 13.50 -1.34
C CYS A 56 -6.17 12.12 -0.83
N TYR A 57 -5.25 12.17 0.13
CA TYR A 57 -4.97 11.04 0.98
C TYR A 57 -5.72 11.17 2.29
N ILE A 58 -6.22 10.05 2.79
CA ILE A 58 -6.94 9.94 4.05
C ILE A 58 -6.17 9.02 4.99
N ARG A 59 -6.01 9.45 6.24
CA ARG A 59 -5.26 8.78 7.29
C ARG A 59 -6.14 8.59 8.54
N PRO A 60 -6.86 7.47 8.62
CA PRO A 60 -7.40 6.98 9.88
C PRO A 60 -6.26 6.49 10.79
N ILE A 61 -6.36 6.80 12.08
CA ILE A 61 -5.44 6.38 13.13
C ILE A 61 -6.26 5.99 14.34
N VAL A 62 -5.94 4.84 14.91
CA VAL A 62 -6.42 4.40 16.22
C VAL A 62 -5.22 4.39 17.14
N LEU A 63 -5.33 5.03 18.30
CA LEU A 63 -4.28 5.04 19.31
C LEU A 63 -4.87 4.90 20.71
N ARG A 64 -4.02 4.51 21.66
CA ARG A 64 -4.36 4.59 23.07
C ARG A 64 -3.99 5.98 23.56
N GLY A 65 -4.99 6.71 24.03
CA GLY A 65 -4.93 8.11 24.38
C GLY A 65 -4.31 8.37 25.75
N TYR A 66 -4.62 9.53 26.31
CA TYR A 66 -4.04 9.99 27.57
C TYR A 66 -4.58 9.17 28.75
N GLY A 67 -3.77 8.23 29.23
CA GLY A 67 -4.06 7.37 30.39
C GLY A 67 -2.80 7.12 31.22
N GLU A 68 -2.49 5.86 31.48
CA GLU A 68 -1.34 5.47 32.30
C GLU A 68 -0.05 5.33 31.47
N ALA A 69 1.11 5.61 32.08
CA ALA A 69 2.42 5.50 31.45
C ALA A 69 3.00 4.07 31.44
N GLY A 70 2.31 3.11 32.08
CA GLY A 70 2.76 1.73 32.16
C GLY A 70 2.70 1.01 30.81
N VAL A 71 3.45 -0.09 30.68
CA VAL A 71 3.40 -0.95 29.47
C VAL A 71 2.02 -1.61 29.33
N ASN A 72 1.34 -1.91 30.45
CA ASN A 72 -0.04 -2.36 30.45
C ASN A 72 -0.95 -1.19 30.06
N PRO A 73 -1.65 -1.26 28.92
CA PRO A 73 -2.29 -0.09 28.35
C PRO A 73 -3.82 -0.14 28.44
N PHE A 74 -4.39 -1.12 29.16
CA PHE A 74 -5.84 -1.32 29.26
C PHE A 74 -6.58 -0.17 29.97
N ASN A 75 -5.89 0.62 30.78
CA ASN A 75 -6.47 1.77 31.48
C ASN A 75 -6.42 3.06 30.64
N SER A 76 -5.82 3.03 29.45
CA SER A 76 -5.78 4.16 28.54
C SER A 76 -6.98 4.14 27.59
N PRO A 77 -7.65 5.28 27.36
CA PRO A 77 -8.80 5.34 26.46
C PRO A 77 -8.39 5.01 25.01
N THR A 78 -9.29 4.46 24.22
CA THR A 78 -9.10 4.35 22.77
C THR A 78 -9.54 5.65 22.09
N GLU A 79 -8.69 6.22 21.24
CA GLU A 79 -9.01 7.40 20.45
C GLU A 79 -8.91 7.09 18.95
N VAL A 80 -9.85 7.62 18.18
CA VAL A 80 -9.90 7.46 16.73
C VAL A 80 -9.82 8.84 16.06
N TYR A 81 -8.86 8.99 15.17
CA TYR A 81 -8.66 10.20 14.37
C TYR A 81 -8.75 9.88 12.89
N ILE A 82 -9.45 10.71 12.12
CA ILE A 82 -9.47 10.62 10.66
C ILE A 82 -9.17 12.01 10.10
N CYS A 83 -8.07 12.12 9.35
CA CYS A 83 -7.73 13.35 8.63
C CYS A 83 -7.55 13.07 7.14
N ASN A 84 -7.75 14.10 6.31
CA ASN A 84 -7.41 14.07 4.90
C ASN A 84 -6.62 15.31 4.49
N TYR A 85 -5.74 15.15 3.50
CA TYR A 85 -4.88 16.22 2.98
C TYR A 85 -4.49 15.93 1.52
N PRO A 86 -4.18 16.96 0.71
CA PRO A 86 -3.67 16.75 -0.65
C PRO A 86 -2.31 16.05 -0.58
N TRP A 87 -2.07 15.06 -1.43
CA TRP A 87 -0.78 14.35 -1.46
C TRP A 87 -0.47 13.80 -2.85
N GLY A 88 0.69 14.19 -3.41
CA GLY A 88 1.18 13.78 -4.72
C GLY A 88 1.62 12.31 -4.82
N LYS A 89 2.28 11.95 -5.93
CA LYS A 89 2.84 10.60 -6.15
C LYS A 89 3.95 10.31 -5.14
N TYR A 90 3.93 9.13 -4.49
CA TYR A 90 4.87 8.78 -3.41
C TYR A 90 6.32 8.63 -3.88
N LEU A 91 6.53 8.04 -5.07
CA LEU A 91 7.86 7.78 -5.65
C LEU A 91 8.23 8.79 -6.77
N GLY A 92 7.59 9.96 -6.79
CA GLY A 92 7.92 11.05 -7.72
C GLY A 92 7.32 10.94 -9.13
N THR A 93 7.67 11.90 -10.01
CA THR A 93 7.12 12.06 -11.37
C THR A 93 7.60 11.01 -12.36
N ASP A 94 8.79 10.43 -12.14
CA ASP A 94 9.40 9.43 -13.03
C ASP A 94 8.87 8.00 -12.80
N ALA A 95 7.89 7.82 -11.90
CA ALA A 95 7.33 6.50 -11.57
C ALA A 95 6.80 5.75 -12.81
N GLU A 96 6.39 6.43 -13.89
CA GLU A 96 5.97 5.78 -15.14
C GLU A 96 7.13 5.13 -15.93
N GLN A 97 8.35 5.65 -15.74
CA GLN A 97 9.59 5.10 -16.30
C GLN A 97 10.22 4.03 -15.39
N GLY A 98 9.71 3.89 -14.17
CA GLY A 98 10.18 2.96 -13.15
C GLY A 98 11.29 3.52 -12.26
N VAL A 99 11.44 2.91 -11.08
CA VAL A 99 12.38 3.36 -10.04
C VAL A 99 13.57 2.42 -9.88
N ASP A 100 14.69 2.98 -9.43
CA ASP A 100 15.88 2.21 -9.02
C ASP A 100 15.79 1.89 -7.53
N VAL A 101 15.93 0.63 -7.18
CA VAL A 101 15.78 0.15 -5.79
C VAL A 101 17.01 -0.65 -5.37
N CYS A 102 17.17 -0.83 -4.08
CA CYS A 102 18.16 -1.78 -3.54
C CYS A 102 17.48 -2.81 -2.65
N VAL A 103 18.15 -3.93 -2.43
CA VAL A 103 17.78 -4.82 -1.33
C VAL A 103 18.51 -4.35 -0.07
N SER A 104 17.72 -4.01 0.95
CA SER A 104 18.17 -3.47 2.22
C SER A 104 18.98 -4.47 3.04
N SER A 105 19.88 -3.97 3.89
CA SER A 105 20.54 -4.76 4.93
C SER A 105 19.65 -4.98 6.16
N TRP A 106 18.55 -4.23 6.29
CA TRP A 106 17.57 -4.39 7.37
C TRP A 106 16.53 -5.47 7.01
N THR A 107 16.50 -6.52 7.82
CA THR A 107 15.52 -7.61 7.71
C THR A 107 14.15 -7.17 8.23
N ARG A 108 13.08 -7.70 7.63
CA ARG A 108 11.70 -7.53 8.10
C ARG A 108 11.47 -8.24 9.43
N ILE A 109 10.45 -7.77 10.15
CA ILE A 109 10.02 -8.35 11.43
C ILE A 109 9.75 -9.85 11.28
N ALA A 110 10.40 -10.67 12.11
CA ALA A 110 10.23 -12.12 12.06
C ALA A 110 8.81 -12.51 12.53
N PRO A 111 8.26 -13.63 12.03
CA PRO A 111 7.00 -14.17 12.56
C PRO A 111 7.02 -14.28 14.08
N ASN A 112 5.87 -14.01 14.72
CA ASN A 112 5.71 -14.06 16.18
C ASN A 112 6.58 -13.07 17.00
N THR A 113 7.12 -12.01 16.38
CA THR A 113 7.76 -10.89 17.10
C THR A 113 6.84 -9.67 17.18
N LEU A 114 6.72 -8.91 16.08
CA LEU A 114 5.69 -7.92 15.85
C LEU A 114 4.70 -8.45 14.77
N PRO A 115 3.38 -8.31 14.95
CA PRO A 115 2.41 -8.79 13.96
C PRO A 115 2.50 -8.03 12.62
N ALA A 116 3.09 -8.65 11.59
CA ALA A 116 3.22 -8.05 10.26
C ALA A 116 1.89 -7.84 9.53
N MET A 117 0.85 -8.62 9.86
CA MET A 117 -0.49 -8.43 9.31
C MET A 117 -1.19 -7.19 9.85
N ALA A 118 -0.81 -6.70 11.03
CA ALA A 118 -1.37 -5.49 11.61
C ALA A 118 -0.65 -4.26 11.07
N LYS A 119 -1.40 -3.26 10.59
CA LYS A 119 -0.83 -2.00 10.14
C LYS A 119 -0.59 -1.06 11.32
N SER A 120 0.41 -1.39 12.14
CA SER A 120 0.76 -0.65 13.35
C SER A 120 1.86 0.40 13.12
N GLY A 121 1.80 1.50 13.86
CA GLY A 121 2.86 2.52 13.88
C GLY A 121 4.23 1.96 14.32
N ALA A 122 4.24 0.99 15.25
CA ALA A 122 5.50 0.38 15.72
C ALA A 122 6.27 -0.32 14.59
N ASN A 123 5.57 -0.94 13.64
CA ASN A 123 6.18 -1.65 12.52
C ASN A 123 6.94 -0.70 11.58
N TYR A 124 6.55 0.59 11.54
CA TYR A 124 7.17 1.57 10.66
C TYR A 124 8.59 2.00 11.08
N MET A 125 9.04 1.69 12.30
CA MET A 125 10.45 1.92 12.68
C MET A 125 11.40 1.11 11.79
N ASN A 126 11.03 -0.14 11.49
CA ASN A 126 11.78 -0.99 10.54
C ASN A 126 11.68 -0.45 9.11
N SER A 127 10.48 -0.07 8.65
CA SER A 127 10.28 0.57 7.34
C SER A 127 11.13 1.83 7.16
N GLN A 128 11.24 2.67 8.19
CA GLN A 128 12.05 3.88 8.13
C GLN A 128 13.54 3.57 7.94
N LEU A 129 14.07 2.55 8.62
CA LEU A 129 15.47 2.12 8.47
C LEU A 129 15.76 1.65 7.02
N ILE A 130 14.87 0.83 6.46
CA ILE A 130 14.94 0.35 5.07
C ILE A 130 14.96 1.54 4.10
N LYS A 131 14.02 2.48 4.28
CA LYS A 131 13.90 3.68 3.41
C LYS A 131 15.12 4.59 3.51
N MET A 132 15.57 4.88 4.73
CA MET A 132 16.72 5.75 4.97
C MET A 132 18.00 5.17 4.35
N GLU A 133 18.23 3.86 4.49
CA GLU A 133 19.36 3.19 3.86
C GLU A 133 19.32 3.33 2.33
N ALA A 134 18.16 3.09 1.70
CA ALA A 134 18.00 3.23 0.26
C ALA A 134 18.32 4.66 -0.22
N ILE A 135 17.76 5.68 0.45
CA ILE A 135 18.00 7.09 0.12
C ILE A 135 19.48 7.44 0.24
N VAL A 136 20.13 7.07 1.35
CA VAL A 136 21.55 7.36 1.59
C VAL A 136 22.44 6.73 0.52
N ASN A 137 22.04 5.57 -0.01
CA ASN A 137 22.77 4.86 -1.05
C ASN A 137 22.37 5.27 -2.48
N GLY A 138 21.52 6.29 -2.65
CA GLY A 138 21.13 6.84 -3.95
C GLY A 138 20.04 6.07 -4.68
N TYR A 139 19.26 5.25 -3.97
CA TYR A 139 18.10 4.54 -4.50
C TYR A 139 16.79 5.24 -4.13
N ALA A 140 15.75 4.99 -4.91
CA ALA A 140 14.42 5.53 -4.64
C ALA A 140 13.72 4.80 -3.48
N GLU A 141 13.93 3.49 -3.33
CA GLU A 141 13.25 2.65 -2.33
C GLU A 141 14.09 1.41 -2.00
N GLY A 142 13.83 0.80 -0.84
CA GLY A 142 14.44 -0.46 -0.41
C GLY A 142 13.45 -1.63 -0.44
N ILE A 143 13.90 -2.79 -0.92
CA ILE A 143 13.24 -4.09 -0.75
C ILE A 143 13.88 -4.78 0.46
N ALA A 144 13.07 -5.25 1.40
CA ALA A 144 13.55 -6.01 2.53
C ALA A 144 13.29 -7.51 2.35
N LEU A 145 14.18 -8.31 2.94
CA LEU A 145 14.02 -9.75 3.05
C LEU A 145 13.36 -10.10 4.39
N ASP A 146 12.72 -11.26 4.45
CA ASP A 146 12.29 -11.86 5.72
C ASP A 146 13.47 -12.50 6.46
N ALA A 147 13.19 -13.07 7.64
CA ALA A 147 14.20 -13.68 8.51
C ALA A 147 14.93 -14.88 7.88
N GLU A 148 14.33 -15.51 6.86
CA GLU A 148 14.88 -16.67 6.16
C GLU A 148 15.59 -16.29 4.86
N GLY A 149 15.62 -14.99 4.52
CA GLY A 149 16.29 -14.47 3.33
C GLY A 149 15.44 -14.50 2.05
N TYR A 150 14.14 -14.79 2.15
CA TYR A 150 13.21 -14.62 1.03
C TYR A 150 12.76 -13.16 0.92
N ILE A 151 12.37 -12.75 -0.27
CA ILE A 151 11.77 -11.42 -0.48
C ILE A 151 10.51 -11.32 0.36
N SER A 152 10.45 -10.25 1.15
CA SER A 152 9.26 -9.84 1.85
C SER A 152 8.54 -8.78 1.02
N GLU A 153 8.84 -7.50 1.26
CA GLU A 153 8.20 -6.38 0.61
C GLU A 153 9.11 -5.13 0.64
N GLY A 154 8.68 -4.03 0.03
CA GLY A 154 9.35 -2.73 0.12
C GLY A 154 9.28 -2.13 1.53
N SER A 155 9.80 -0.92 1.74
CA SER A 155 9.62 -0.25 3.03
C SER A 155 8.15 0.06 3.33
N GLY A 156 7.33 0.34 2.29
CA GLY A 156 5.91 0.69 2.43
C GLY A 156 4.96 0.05 1.41
N GLU A 157 5.46 -0.85 0.56
CA GLU A 157 4.80 -1.39 -0.63
C GLU A 157 4.97 -2.91 -0.72
N ASN A 158 3.99 -3.64 -1.27
CA ASN A 158 4.20 -5.04 -1.63
C ASN A 158 4.99 -5.16 -2.95
N VAL A 159 5.78 -6.21 -3.10
CA VAL A 159 6.59 -6.49 -4.30
C VAL A 159 5.94 -7.56 -5.17
N PHE A 160 5.97 -7.34 -6.49
CA PHE A 160 5.67 -8.32 -7.51
C PHE A 160 6.84 -8.46 -8.47
N ILE A 161 7.03 -9.67 -8.98
CA ILE A 161 7.92 -9.95 -10.12
C ILE A 161 7.13 -10.66 -11.22
N VAL A 162 7.59 -10.54 -12.45
CA VAL A 162 7.10 -11.31 -13.59
C VAL A 162 8.24 -12.14 -14.12
N ARG A 163 7.98 -13.43 -14.34
CA ARG A 163 8.95 -14.33 -14.96
C ARG A 163 8.24 -15.34 -15.85
N ASN A 164 8.67 -15.45 -17.10
CA ASN A 164 8.06 -16.30 -18.12
C ASN A 164 6.54 -16.08 -18.24
N GLY A 165 6.11 -14.81 -18.20
CA GLY A 165 4.69 -14.44 -18.27
C GLY A 165 3.87 -14.73 -17.00
N THR A 166 4.47 -15.28 -15.95
CA THR A 166 3.79 -15.55 -14.67
C THR A 166 4.05 -14.42 -13.68
N LEU A 167 2.99 -13.87 -13.10
CA LEU A 167 3.05 -12.91 -12.02
C LEU A 167 3.29 -13.63 -10.69
N GLN A 168 4.31 -13.21 -9.95
CA GLN A 168 4.68 -13.80 -8.66
C GLN A 168 4.74 -12.74 -7.57
N THR A 169 4.32 -13.11 -6.36
CA THR A 169 4.47 -12.28 -5.14
C THR A 169 4.65 -13.17 -3.93
N ALA A 170 5.30 -12.65 -2.89
CA ALA A 170 5.52 -13.39 -1.67
C ALA A 170 4.18 -13.64 -0.93
N PRO A 171 3.99 -14.84 -0.34
CA PRO A 171 2.84 -15.11 0.52
C PRO A 171 2.95 -14.34 1.83
N LEU A 172 1.83 -14.18 2.53
CA LEU A 172 1.76 -13.38 3.76
C LEU A 172 2.71 -13.88 4.87
N GLY A 173 3.11 -15.16 4.83
CA GLY A 173 4.05 -15.76 5.77
C GLY A 173 5.47 -15.18 5.71
N ASN A 174 5.89 -14.59 4.59
CA ASN A 174 7.20 -13.94 4.43
C ASN A 174 7.20 -12.50 4.98
N SER A 175 6.52 -12.26 6.10
CA SER A 175 6.44 -10.96 6.79
C SER A 175 5.89 -9.79 5.94
N VAL A 176 4.92 -10.10 5.07
CA VAL A 176 4.28 -9.18 4.13
C VAL A 176 2.97 -8.64 4.71
N LEU A 177 2.70 -7.34 4.55
CA LEU A 177 1.40 -6.77 4.91
C LEU A 177 0.35 -7.18 3.85
N PRO A 178 -0.87 -7.62 4.23
CA PRO A 178 -1.95 -7.87 3.26
C PRO A 178 -2.42 -6.55 2.63
N GLY A 179 -1.72 -6.13 1.57
CA GLY A 179 -1.97 -4.88 0.87
C GLY A 179 -3.26 -4.91 0.08
N ILE A 180 -4.03 -3.83 0.19
CA ILE A 180 -5.29 -3.69 -0.55
C ILE A 180 -5.01 -3.40 -2.03
N THR A 181 -3.94 -2.66 -2.34
CA THR A 181 -3.48 -2.49 -3.73
C THR A 181 -2.89 -3.79 -4.29
N ARG A 182 -2.21 -4.61 -3.47
CA ARG A 182 -1.76 -5.97 -3.85
C ARG A 182 -2.96 -6.83 -4.24
N ASP A 183 -4.00 -6.86 -3.41
CA ASP A 183 -5.23 -7.60 -3.70
C ASP A 183 -5.91 -7.10 -4.99
N SER A 184 -5.98 -5.79 -5.21
CA SER A 184 -6.50 -5.22 -6.46
C SER A 184 -5.65 -5.59 -7.69
N ALA A 185 -4.32 -5.58 -7.57
CA ALA A 185 -3.42 -5.98 -8.66
C ALA A 185 -3.57 -7.47 -8.99
N LEU A 186 -3.71 -8.33 -7.98
CA LEU A 186 -4.00 -9.76 -8.16
C LEU A 186 -5.36 -9.97 -8.84
N GLN A 187 -6.40 -9.24 -8.42
CA GLN A 187 -7.71 -9.34 -9.05
C GLN A 187 -7.68 -8.89 -10.52
N ILE A 188 -7.02 -7.76 -10.81
CA ILE A 188 -6.82 -7.29 -12.19
C ILE A 188 -6.05 -8.33 -13.02
N ALA A 189 -5.00 -8.93 -12.47
CA ALA A 189 -4.22 -9.95 -13.16
C ALA A 189 -5.09 -11.18 -13.51
N ARG A 190 -5.99 -11.62 -12.61
CA ARG A 190 -6.97 -12.68 -12.90
C ARG A 190 -7.90 -12.29 -14.05
N ASP A 191 -8.46 -11.08 -14.02
CA ASP A 191 -9.36 -10.60 -15.07
C ASP A 191 -8.67 -10.54 -16.45
N LEU A 192 -7.37 -10.27 -16.46
CA LEU A 192 -6.53 -10.25 -17.67
C LEU A 192 -6.03 -11.64 -18.10
N GLY A 193 -6.37 -12.71 -17.37
CA GLY A 193 -5.92 -14.07 -17.66
C GLY A 193 -4.43 -14.31 -17.41
N ILE A 194 -3.79 -13.47 -16.59
CA ILE A 194 -2.37 -13.62 -16.22
C ILE A 194 -2.26 -14.71 -15.14
N GLN A 195 -1.35 -15.66 -15.34
CA GLN A 195 -1.06 -16.68 -14.34
C GLN A 195 -0.42 -16.05 -13.09
N ILE A 196 -0.93 -16.43 -11.91
CA ILE A 196 -0.49 -15.90 -10.62
C ILE A 196 0.08 -17.04 -9.79
N VAL A 197 1.23 -16.80 -9.14
CA VAL A 197 1.82 -17.71 -8.15
C VAL A 197 2.19 -16.94 -6.89
N GLU A 198 1.63 -17.34 -5.76
CA GLU A 198 2.06 -16.86 -4.43
C GLU A 198 3.05 -17.86 -3.85
N GLN A 199 4.34 -17.52 -3.80
CA GLN A 199 5.41 -18.41 -3.33
C GLN A 199 6.57 -17.62 -2.71
N GLY A 200 7.42 -18.29 -1.92
CA GLY A 200 8.67 -17.69 -1.46
C GLY A 200 9.57 -17.36 -2.65
N ILE A 201 10.08 -16.13 -2.69
CA ILE A 201 10.90 -15.64 -3.81
C ILE A 201 12.33 -15.40 -3.27
N PRO A 202 13.35 -16.11 -3.77
CA PRO A 202 14.73 -15.86 -3.36
C PRO A 202 15.23 -14.51 -3.91
N ARG A 203 16.15 -13.85 -3.20
CA ARG A 203 16.67 -12.50 -3.53
C ARG A 203 17.10 -12.40 -4.98
N GLU A 204 17.88 -13.37 -5.46
CA GLU A 204 18.47 -13.37 -6.80
C GLU A 204 17.43 -13.44 -7.92
N MET A 205 16.18 -13.83 -7.61
CA MET A 205 15.11 -13.80 -8.60
C MET A 205 14.77 -12.38 -9.07
N LEU A 206 15.06 -11.35 -8.26
CA LEU A 206 14.94 -9.94 -8.67
C LEU A 206 15.83 -9.59 -9.85
N TYR A 207 17.01 -10.21 -9.95
CA TYR A 207 18.02 -9.89 -10.97
C TYR A 207 17.75 -10.58 -12.31
N ILE A 208 16.92 -11.62 -12.30
CA ILE A 208 16.59 -12.44 -13.49
C ILE A 208 15.10 -12.41 -13.83
N ALA A 209 14.34 -11.53 -13.20
CA ALA A 209 12.94 -11.29 -13.53
C ALA A 209 12.81 -10.51 -14.85
N ASP A 210 11.75 -10.78 -15.60
CA ASP A 210 11.42 -10.05 -16.82
C ASP A 210 10.89 -8.65 -16.48
N GLU A 211 10.14 -8.55 -15.38
CA GLU A 211 9.56 -7.30 -14.85
C GLU A 211 9.50 -7.36 -13.33
N ALA A 212 9.48 -6.20 -12.67
CA ALA A 212 9.18 -6.08 -11.26
C ALA A 212 8.43 -4.77 -11.00
N PHE A 213 7.58 -4.76 -9.97
CA PHE A 213 6.86 -3.56 -9.57
C PHE A 213 6.40 -3.60 -8.11
N PHE A 214 6.21 -2.42 -7.55
CA PHE A 214 5.59 -2.22 -6.25
C PHE A 214 4.09 -1.98 -6.36
N THR A 215 3.38 -2.36 -5.29
CA THR A 215 1.99 -1.97 -5.07
C THR A 215 1.77 -1.34 -3.70
N GLY A 216 1.04 -0.23 -3.64
CA GLY A 216 0.69 0.41 -2.39
C GLY A 216 -0.35 1.50 -2.56
N THR A 217 -0.99 1.96 -1.47
CA THR A 217 -1.97 3.05 -1.59
C THR A 217 -1.33 4.38 -1.98
N ALA A 218 -0.08 4.61 -1.58
CA ALA A 218 0.66 5.84 -1.92
C ALA A 218 1.49 5.67 -3.20
N ALA A 219 2.12 4.50 -3.36
CA ALA A 219 2.93 4.13 -4.53
C ALA A 219 2.10 3.66 -5.74
N GLU A 220 0.82 3.37 -5.57
CA GLU A 220 -0.06 2.85 -6.62
C GLU A 220 0.52 1.60 -7.27
N ILE A 221 0.67 1.54 -8.59
CA ILE A 221 1.42 0.50 -9.32
C ILE A 221 2.69 1.15 -9.87
N THR A 222 3.83 0.94 -9.19
CA THR A 222 5.11 1.56 -9.57
C THR A 222 6.10 0.53 -10.11
N PRO A 223 6.43 0.57 -11.41
CA PRO A 223 7.47 -0.26 -12.02
C PRO A 223 8.84 -0.10 -11.34
N ILE A 224 9.61 -1.19 -11.28
CA ILE A 224 10.99 -1.22 -10.82
C ILE A 224 11.88 -1.46 -12.04
N ARG A 225 12.74 -0.50 -12.36
CA ARG A 225 13.61 -0.58 -13.55
C ARG A 225 14.96 -1.23 -13.24
N SER A 226 15.47 -1.08 -12.03
CA SER A 226 16.69 -1.74 -11.59
C SER A 226 16.65 -2.10 -10.11
N VAL A 227 17.34 -3.18 -9.74
CA VAL A 227 17.56 -3.64 -8.35
C VAL A 227 19.06 -3.77 -8.14
N ASP A 228 19.61 -3.12 -7.12
CA ASP A 228 21.05 -3.15 -6.81
C ASP A 228 21.92 -2.75 -8.02
N LYS A 229 21.44 -1.79 -8.82
CA LYS A 229 22.07 -1.33 -10.09
C LYS A 229 22.11 -2.38 -11.20
N ILE A 230 21.38 -3.48 -11.06
CA ILE A 230 21.16 -4.49 -12.10
C ILE A 230 19.80 -4.21 -12.73
N ASN A 231 19.76 -4.06 -14.06
CA ASN A 231 18.50 -3.82 -14.76
C ASN A 231 17.56 -5.01 -14.58
N VAL A 232 16.30 -4.73 -14.28
CA VAL A 232 15.22 -5.72 -14.37
C VAL A 232 14.76 -5.77 -15.82
N GLY A 233 14.83 -6.94 -16.44
CA GLY A 233 14.57 -7.11 -17.88
C GLY A 233 15.36 -6.10 -18.73
N LYS A 234 14.65 -5.17 -19.38
CA LYS A 234 15.24 -4.13 -20.25
C LYS A 234 15.48 -2.79 -19.55
N GLY A 235 15.33 -2.69 -18.23
CA GLY A 235 15.44 -1.43 -17.50
C GLY A 235 14.28 -0.46 -17.77
N MET A 236 13.11 -0.99 -18.12
CA MET A 236 11.90 -0.22 -18.44
C MET A 236 10.67 -0.98 -18.00
N THR A 237 9.54 -0.28 -17.84
CA THR A 237 8.24 -0.89 -17.54
C THR A 237 7.83 -1.93 -18.59
N GLY A 238 7.72 -3.18 -18.16
CA GLY A 238 7.33 -4.30 -19.02
C GLY A 238 5.82 -4.39 -19.32
N PRO A 239 5.43 -5.27 -20.25
CA PRO A 239 4.05 -5.37 -20.75
C PRO A 239 3.02 -5.80 -19.69
N ILE A 240 3.33 -6.75 -18.80
CA ILE A 240 2.38 -7.22 -17.78
C ILE A 240 2.14 -6.14 -16.73
N THR A 241 3.22 -5.51 -16.26
CA THR A 241 3.16 -4.37 -15.34
C THR A 241 2.33 -3.25 -15.95
N ARG A 242 2.58 -2.91 -17.22
CA ARG A 242 1.83 -1.87 -17.94
C ARG A 242 0.36 -2.22 -18.10
N ALA A 243 0.01 -3.48 -18.37
CA ALA A 243 -1.37 -3.92 -18.51
C ALA A 243 -2.13 -3.78 -17.18
N ILE A 244 -1.54 -4.23 -16.07
CA ILE A 244 -2.13 -4.09 -14.72
C ILE A 244 -2.26 -2.62 -14.34
N GLN A 245 -1.19 -1.83 -14.57
CA GLN A 245 -1.17 -0.40 -14.28
C GLN A 245 -2.25 0.36 -15.07
N LYS A 246 -2.38 0.09 -16.37
CA LYS A 246 -3.40 0.70 -17.22
C LYS A 246 -4.82 0.37 -16.73
N GLU A 247 -5.07 -0.89 -16.39
CA GLU A 247 -6.38 -1.31 -15.89
C GLU A 247 -6.70 -0.65 -14.54
N PHE A 248 -5.73 -0.61 -13.62
CA PHE A 248 -5.87 0.04 -12.32
C PHE A 248 -6.22 1.52 -12.48
N TYR A 249 -5.45 2.26 -13.29
CA TYR A 249 -5.68 3.68 -13.52
C TYR A 249 -7.01 3.98 -14.23
N ALA A 250 -7.40 3.15 -15.19
CA ALA A 250 -8.68 3.31 -15.88
C ALA A 250 -9.88 3.16 -14.92
N ILE A 251 -9.80 2.26 -13.94
CA ILE A 251 -10.86 2.09 -12.92
C ILE A 251 -10.89 3.30 -11.97
N ILE A 252 -9.75 3.64 -11.34
CA ILE A 252 -9.74 4.73 -10.33
C ILE A 252 -9.94 6.13 -10.94
N GLY A 253 -9.69 6.28 -12.25
CA GLY A 253 -9.97 7.50 -13.01
C GLY A 253 -11.38 7.57 -13.60
N GLY A 254 -12.15 6.48 -13.52
CA GLY A 254 -13.52 6.41 -14.08
C GLY A 254 -13.58 6.29 -15.60
N GLU A 255 -12.48 5.93 -16.27
CA GLU A 255 -12.46 5.62 -17.71
C GLU A 255 -13.09 4.26 -18.00
N LYS A 256 -12.99 3.32 -17.04
CA LYS A 256 -13.63 2.01 -17.07
C LYS A 256 -14.61 1.87 -15.90
N PRO A 257 -15.69 1.09 -16.08
CA PRO A 257 -16.59 0.76 -14.99
C PRO A 257 -15.87 0.08 -13.84
N ASP A 258 -16.23 0.47 -12.63
CA ASP A 258 -15.81 -0.21 -11.40
C ASP A 258 -16.61 -1.51 -11.21
N ARG A 259 -16.22 -2.53 -11.98
CA ARG A 259 -16.83 -3.86 -11.96
C ARG A 259 -16.67 -4.60 -10.63
N HIS A 260 -15.79 -4.12 -9.75
CA HIS A 260 -15.48 -4.75 -8.46
C HIS A 260 -16.07 -3.99 -7.27
N HIS A 261 -16.81 -2.91 -7.52
CA HIS A 261 -17.39 -2.05 -6.48
C HIS A 261 -16.36 -1.53 -5.47
N TRP A 262 -15.16 -1.20 -5.96
CA TRP A 262 -14.07 -0.64 -5.18
C TRP A 262 -14.26 0.85 -4.82
N LEU A 263 -15.12 1.58 -5.52
CA LEU A 263 -15.26 3.02 -5.36
C LEU A 263 -16.45 3.36 -4.48
N THR A 264 -16.19 4.04 -3.37
CA THR A 264 -17.23 4.64 -2.51
C THR A 264 -17.38 6.12 -2.85
N PRO A 265 -18.47 6.56 -3.50
CA PRO A 265 -18.67 7.96 -3.86
C PRO A 265 -18.73 8.87 -2.63
N VAL A 266 -18.20 10.09 -2.76
CA VAL A 266 -18.26 11.12 -1.72
C VAL A 266 -19.12 12.29 -2.21
N PRO A 267 -20.27 12.58 -1.57
CA PRO A 267 -21.16 13.66 -1.99
C PRO A 267 -20.63 15.02 -1.51
N VAL A 268 -19.59 15.53 -2.18
CA VAL A 268 -18.97 16.83 -1.90
C VAL A 268 -19.84 17.99 -2.43
N PRO A 269 -20.11 19.04 -1.63
CA PRO A 269 -20.89 20.19 -2.09
C PRO A 269 -20.08 21.16 -2.97
N SER A 270 -18.80 21.35 -2.68
CA SER A 270 -17.89 22.22 -3.45
C SER A 270 -16.43 21.86 -3.18
N LYS A 271 -15.53 22.18 -4.11
CA LYS A 271 -14.09 21.92 -4.01
C LYS A 271 -13.37 23.07 -3.31
N GLN A 272 -12.61 22.78 -2.27
CA GLN A 272 -11.73 23.76 -1.63
C GLN A 272 -10.43 23.92 -2.43
N PRO A 273 -9.91 25.16 -2.59
CA PRO A 273 -8.71 25.45 -3.38
C PRO A 273 -7.42 25.19 -2.58
N VAL A 274 -7.29 23.99 -2.01
CA VAL A 274 -6.07 23.61 -1.26
C VAL A 274 -5.06 23.00 -2.23
N GLY A 275 -3.86 23.60 -2.30
CA GLY A 275 -2.76 23.11 -3.13
C GLY A 275 -2.06 21.87 -2.56
N VAL A 276 -1.33 21.15 -3.41
CA VAL A 276 -0.38 20.09 -3.01
C VAL A 276 0.97 20.72 -2.71
#